data_AF-A0A432SL37-F1
#
_entry.id   AF-A0A432SL37-F1
#
_cell.length_a   1.000
_cell.length_b   1.000
_cell.length_c   1.000
_cell.angle_alpha   90.00
_cell.angle_beta   90.00
_cell.angle_gamma   90.00
#
_symmetry.space_group_name_H-M   'P 1'
#
loop_
_entity.id
_entity.type
_entity.pdbx_description
1 polymer ?
#
loop_
_entity_poly.entity_id
_entity_poly.type
_entity_poly.pdbx_seq_one_letter_code
_entity_poly.pdbx_strand_id
1 'polypeptide(L)'
;MLKYLFNLLLVMGTAFTLLHADSTVEQALLQKTGYTISGSFSPYDFEPKGDNNPFDWAYTARSSGQVYQLQGVAPTPKSVFGWKKVAIPSSTPMWYMFQLDGDIDGDGSLKFDWVLVLATGKKAAYKLVGVRDNGTFQYSDKLNIDYKIVGNTVQTGAVGTFDGSANVPDTNDSGIDNNQSTDNSCTSLPQEPVGQRSILRVTKYYGTSSRYTDVTHTMVSASPTSTTITEGHQSSGNDKIESFTSFFTINGNYKDISKDVSERTGLSPKTTTYTPYWREPVNEVCENQTWNFAVSMTQSSQTTTDNVTYKVIALNESKTVAGGTFSTIHLEVTTNSYSKHQWIDATSGALIFEETRNTDDSLKQTKELLSLQ
;
A
#
# COMPACT_ATOMS: atom_id res chain seq x y z
N MET A 1 -38.26 20.12 -74.89
CA MET A 1 -38.40 18.66 -75.10
C MET A 1 -37.00 18.07 -75.01
N LEU A 2 -36.44 17.77 -73.84
CA LEU A 2 -36.78 16.72 -72.88
C LEU A 2 -36.98 15.35 -73.54
N LYS A 3 -35.99 14.46 -73.46
CA LYS A 3 -36.09 13.15 -72.80
C LYS A 3 -34.86 12.23 -73.04
N TYR A 4 -34.43 11.62 -71.94
CA TYR A 4 -33.56 10.43 -71.79
C TYR A 4 -32.04 10.60 -71.91
N LEU A 5 -31.40 10.93 -70.77
CA LEU A 5 -30.13 10.31 -70.39
C LEU A 5 -30.38 9.40 -69.19
N PHE A 6 -29.90 8.17 -69.33
CA PHE A 6 -30.08 7.06 -68.40
C PHE A 6 -29.17 7.22 -67.17
N ASN A 7 -29.75 7.00 -66.00
CA ASN A 7 -29.08 6.97 -64.70
C ASN A 7 -28.03 5.85 -64.63
N LEU A 8 -26.78 6.18 -64.33
CA LEU A 8 -25.86 5.30 -63.63
C LEU A 8 -25.04 6.14 -62.64
N LEU A 9 -25.68 6.49 -61.52
CA LEU A 9 -25.02 7.13 -60.39
C LEU A 9 -24.37 6.01 -59.56
N LEU A 10 -23.06 5.85 -59.73
CA LEU A 10 -22.22 5.02 -58.87
C LEU A 10 -22.11 5.71 -57.51
N VAL A 11 -23.00 5.36 -56.57
CA VAL A 11 -22.85 5.74 -55.17
C VAL A 11 -21.73 4.87 -54.59
N MET A 12 -20.50 5.37 -54.64
CA MET A 12 -19.44 4.90 -53.74
C MET A 12 -19.85 5.29 -52.32
N GLY A 13 -20.61 4.41 -51.68
CA GLY A 13 -20.79 4.44 -50.24
C GLY A 13 -19.44 4.17 -49.60
N THR A 14 -18.74 5.22 -49.20
CA THR A 14 -17.71 5.12 -48.17
C THR A 14 -18.40 4.63 -46.92
N ALA A 15 -18.38 3.31 -46.73
CA ALA A 15 -18.57 2.69 -45.44
C ALA A 15 -17.38 3.13 -44.57
N PHE A 16 -17.49 4.31 -43.97
CA PHE A 16 -16.70 4.65 -42.80
C PHE A 16 -17.29 3.82 -41.66
N THR A 17 -16.81 2.59 -41.52
CA THR A 17 -16.94 1.84 -40.28
C THR A 17 -16.22 2.64 -39.21
N LEU A 18 -16.97 3.44 -38.44
CA LEU A 18 -16.58 3.88 -37.10
C LEU A 18 -16.51 2.60 -36.24
N LEU A 19 -15.38 1.90 -36.33
CA LEU A 19 -14.92 1.02 -35.25
C LEU A 19 -14.40 1.95 -34.15
N HIS A 20 -15.30 2.52 -33.35
CA HIS A 20 -14.92 2.94 -32.00
C HIS A 20 -14.88 1.65 -31.18
N ALA A 21 -13.74 0.97 -31.24
CA ALA A 21 -13.41 0.05 -30.17
C ALA A 21 -13.19 0.92 -28.94
N ASP A 22 -14.07 0.81 -27.94
CA ASP A 22 -13.84 1.35 -26.61
C ASP A 22 -12.58 0.66 -26.06
N SER A 23 -11.41 1.19 -26.39
CA SER A 23 -10.16 0.68 -25.87
C SER A 23 -10.08 1.10 -24.42
N THR A 24 -10.00 0.14 -23.50
CA THR A 24 -9.75 0.47 -22.11
C THR A 24 -8.41 1.20 -21.99
N VAL A 25 -8.24 2.05 -20.98
CA VAL A 25 -6.97 2.74 -20.69
C VAL A 25 -5.78 1.76 -20.70
N GLU A 26 -5.97 0.56 -20.14
CA GLU A 26 -4.96 -0.50 -20.13
C GLU A 26 -4.59 -0.96 -21.54
N GLN A 27 -5.57 -1.20 -22.41
CA GLN A 27 -5.29 -1.57 -23.81
C GLN A 27 -4.52 -0.47 -24.54
N ALA A 28 -4.89 0.80 -24.34
CA ALA A 28 -4.18 1.93 -24.93
C ALA A 28 -2.72 2.00 -24.43
N LEU A 29 -2.50 1.78 -23.14
CA LEU A 29 -1.16 1.71 -22.55
C LEU A 29 -0.33 0.60 -23.19
N LEU A 30 -0.89 -0.60 -23.32
CA LEU A 30 -0.21 -1.79 -23.86
C LEU A 30 0.11 -1.69 -25.36
N GLN A 31 -0.59 -0.84 -26.11
CA GLN A 31 -0.32 -0.63 -27.55
C GLN A 31 0.92 0.22 -27.81
N LYS A 32 1.45 0.93 -26.80
CA LYS A 32 2.59 1.83 -26.95
C LYS A 32 3.82 1.30 -26.23
N THR A 33 4.98 1.43 -26.87
CA THR A 33 6.28 1.01 -26.32
C THR A 33 6.76 1.87 -25.16
N GLY A 34 6.19 3.07 -24.98
CA GLY A 34 6.36 3.87 -23.78
C GLY A 34 5.84 5.30 -23.85
N TYR A 35 5.80 5.94 -22.69
CA TYR A 35 5.28 7.29 -22.46
C TYR A 35 6.34 8.20 -21.86
N THR A 36 6.48 9.41 -22.40
CA THR A 36 7.41 10.40 -21.87
C THR A 36 6.88 10.93 -20.54
N ILE A 37 7.68 10.84 -19.49
CA ILE A 37 7.31 11.39 -18.17
C ILE A 37 7.22 12.91 -18.27
N SER A 38 6.07 13.47 -17.88
CA SER A 38 5.81 14.92 -17.84
C SER A 38 6.42 15.56 -16.60
N GLY A 39 6.45 14.84 -15.48
CA GLY A 39 7.06 15.27 -14.23
C GLY A 39 6.94 14.23 -13.13
N SER A 40 7.28 14.63 -11.91
CA SER A 40 7.27 13.74 -10.75
C SER A 40 6.69 14.40 -9.52
N PHE A 41 6.06 13.61 -8.67
CA PHE A 41 5.55 14.04 -7.36
C PHE A 41 6.42 13.50 -6.24
N SER A 42 6.64 14.35 -5.25
CA SER A 42 7.30 14.01 -4.00
C SER A 42 6.53 14.66 -2.84
N PRO A 43 6.43 13.99 -1.68
CA PRO A 43 5.82 14.60 -0.50
C PRO A 43 6.63 15.84 -0.09
N TYR A 44 5.93 16.91 0.26
CA TYR A 44 6.54 18.13 0.79
C TYR A 44 5.54 18.89 1.65
N ASP A 45 5.90 19.10 2.91
CA ASP A 45 5.13 19.88 3.86
C ASP A 45 5.36 21.38 3.59
N PHE A 46 4.34 22.05 3.04
CA PHE A 46 4.39 23.48 2.74
C PHE A 46 4.08 24.35 3.97
N GLU A 47 3.47 23.79 5.02
CA GLU A 47 3.04 24.47 6.23
C GLU A 47 3.36 23.64 7.49
N PRO A 48 4.60 23.73 8.02
CA PRO A 48 5.12 22.83 9.07
C PRO A 48 4.44 22.88 10.44
N LYS A 49 3.30 23.55 10.56
CA LYS A 49 2.62 23.84 11.84
C LYS A 49 1.29 23.10 12.04
N GLY A 50 1.04 22.02 11.29
CA GLY A 50 0.40 20.86 11.90
C GLY A 50 -0.98 20.44 11.42
N ASP A 51 -1.34 20.66 10.15
CA ASP A 51 -2.48 19.97 9.56
C ASP A 51 -1.99 19.12 8.38
N ASN A 52 -2.25 17.81 8.40
CA ASN A 52 -1.97 16.93 7.27
C ASN A 52 -2.79 17.41 6.05
N ASN A 53 -2.19 18.20 5.18
CA ASN A 53 -2.86 18.69 4.00
C ASN A 53 -2.75 17.61 2.90
N PRO A 54 -3.88 17.09 2.37
CA PRO A 54 -3.83 16.09 1.30
C PRO A 54 -3.12 16.59 0.02
N PHE A 55 -2.83 17.90 -0.07
CA PHE A 55 -2.13 18.54 -1.16
C PHE A 55 -0.66 18.89 -0.86
N ASP A 56 -0.06 18.32 0.20
CA ASP A 56 1.38 18.42 0.53
C ASP A 56 2.25 17.58 -0.42
N TRP A 57 2.14 17.91 -1.70
CA TRP A 57 2.83 17.27 -2.81
C TRP A 57 3.50 18.34 -3.68
N ALA A 58 4.81 18.19 -3.83
CA ALA A 58 5.61 18.95 -4.77
C ALA A 58 5.66 18.23 -6.12
N TYR A 59 5.26 18.91 -7.18
CA TYR A 59 5.40 18.46 -8.55
C TYR A 59 6.61 19.11 -9.22
N THR A 60 7.59 18.31 -9.63
CA THR A 60 8.73 18.77 -10.43
C THR A 60 8.43 18.53 -11.91
N ALA A 61 8.19 19.60 -12.65
CA ALA A 61 7.96 19.55 -14.09
C ALA A 61 9.25 19.17 -14.81
N ARG A 62 9.24 18.09 -15.58
CA ARG A 62 10.47 17.61 -16.20
C ARG A 62 11.05 18.58 -17.22
N SER A 63 10.20 19.18 -18.05
CA SER A 63 10.64 20.02 -19.17
C SER A 63 11.46 21.23 -18.72
N SER A 64 11.24 21.71 -17.49
CA SER A 64 11.85 22.94 -16.97
C SER A 64 12.61 22.75 -15.66
N GLY A 65 12.49 21.60 -15.00
CA GLY A 65 12.98 21.37 -13.64
C GLY A 65 12.28 22.22 -12.57
N GLN A 66 11.22 22.96 -12.92
CA GLN A 66 10.53 23.83 -11.99
C GLN A 66 9.63 23.03 -11.05
N VAL A 67 9.58 23.47 -9.79
CA VAL A 67 8.78 22.82 -8.75
C VAL A 67 7.50 23.63 -8.49
N TYR A 68 6.40 22.91 -8.34
CA TYR A 68 5.07 23.46 -8.12
C TYR A 68 4.40 22.78 -6.92
N GLN A 69 3.68 23.56 -6.13
CA GLN A 69 2.73 23.05 -5.15
C GLN A 69 1.45 22.65 -5.86
N LEU A 70 0.98 21.43 -5.60
CA LEU A 70 -0.32 20.95 -6.04
C LEU A 70 -1.43 21.75 -5.34
N GLN A 71 -2.42 22.23 -6.10
CA GLN A 71 -3.50 23.10 -5.62
C GLN A 71 -3.05 24.37 -4.86
N GLY A 72 -1.84 24.88 -5.11
CA GLY A 72 -1.41 26.16 -4.53
C GLY A 72 -2.14 27.38 -5.10
N VAL A 73 -2.87 27.23 -6.22
CA VAL A 73 -3.86 28.18 -6.73
C VAL A 73 -5.12 27.44 -7.16
N ALA A 74 -6.25 28.15 -7.31
CA ALA A 74 -7.50 27.55 -7.76
C ALA A 74 -7.34 26.86 -9.15
N PRO A 75 -7.82 25.61 -9.31
CA PRO A 75 -7.87 24.96 -10.62
C PRO A 75 -8.68 25.77 -11.64
N THR A 76 -8.32 25.61 -12.92
CA THR A 76 -9.04 26.22 -14.05
C THR A 76 -9.46 25.14 -15.04
N PRO A 77 -10.39 25.41 -15.97
CA PRO A 77 -10.74 24.45 -17.03
C PRO A 77 -9.54 23.95 -17.85
N LYS A 78 -8.44 24.72 -17.91
CA LYS A 78 -7.20 24.38 -18.63
C LYS A 78 -6.09 23.81 -17.72
N SER A 79 -6.28 23.82 -16.40
CA SER A 79 -5.28 23.37 -15.43
C SER A 79 -5.99 22.81 -14.21
N VAL A 80 -6.19 21.49 -14.21
CA VAL A 80 -6.91 20.76 -13.14
C VAL A 80 -6.18 20.78 -11.82
N PHE A 81 -4.87 20.94 -11.89
CA PHE A 81 -3.97 20.73 -10.77
C PHE A 81 -3.75 21.98 -9.93
N GLY A 82 -4.09 23.17 -10.44
CA GLY A 82 -3.96 24.41 -9.66
C GLY A 82 -2.51 24.71 -9.24
N TRP A 83 -1.55 24.58 -10.17
CA TRP A 83 -0.12 24.71 -9.88
C TRP A 83 0.30 26.09 -9.38
N LYS A 84 0.97 26.15 -8.22
CA LYS A 84 1.70 27.34 -7.76
C LYS A 84 3.19 27.09 -7.80
N LYS A 85 3.95 27.91 -8.54
CA LYS A 85 5.41 27.79 -8.57
C LYS A 85 5.99 28.05 -7.17
N VAL A 86 6.90 27.20 -6.74
CA VAL A 86 7.58 27.29 -5.43
C VAL A 86 9.09 27.16 -5.58
N ALA A 87 9.83 27.74 -4.64
CA ALA A 87 11.30 27.72 -4.63
C ALA A 87 11.80 26.73 -3.57
N ILE A 88 11.58 25.43 -3.81
CA ILE A 88 12.00 24.35 -2.92
C ILE A 88 12.95 23.41 -3.68
N PRO A 89 13.88 22.73 -2.98
CA PRO A 89 14.74 21.75 -3.63
C PRO A 89 13.89 20.56 -4.14
N SER A 90 14.30 19.98 -5.27
CA SER A 90 13.73 18.71 -5.73
C SER A 90 14.11 17.60 -4.75
N SER A 91 13.14 16.75 -4.42
CA SER A 91 13.31 15.57 -3.56
C SER A 91 13.09 14.28 -4.36
N THR A 92 13.40 13.14 -3.75
CA THR A 92 13.25 11.83 -4.37
C THR A 92 11.78 11.61 -4.79
N PRO A 93 11.51 11.31 -6.07
CA PRO A 93 10.16 11.15 -6.56
C PRO A 93 9.52 9.89 -5.97
N MET A 94 8.26 10.02 -5.56
CA MET A 94 7.41 8.89 -5.18
C MET A 94 6.55 8.45 -6.36
N TRP A 95 6.09 9.38 -7.18
CA TRP A 95 5.30 9.11 -8.37
C TRP A 95 5.89 9.81 -9.59
N TYR A 96 5.81 9.15 -10.75
CA TYR A 96 5.94 9.80 -12.04
C TYR A 96 4.57 9.95 -12.68
N MET A 97 4.39 11.03 -13.43
CA MET A 97 3.15 11.29 -14.14
C MET A 97 3.43 11.53 -15.62
N PHE A 98 2.59 10.96 -16.47
CA PHE A 98 2.59 11.21 -17.91
C PHE A 98 1.16 11.38 -18.42
N GLN A 99 1.03 12.12 -19.52
CA GLN A 99 -0.24 12.32 -20.20
C GLN A 99 -0.46 11.21 -21.24
N LEU A 100 -1.70 10.79 -21.43
CA LEU A 100 -2.08 9.91 -22.53
C LEU A 100 -2.18 10.69 -23.84
N ASP A 101 -1.96 10.00 -24.96
CA ASP A 101 -2.04 10.59 -26.29
C ASP A 101 -3.50 10.60 -26.78
N GLY A 102 -4.25 11.62 -26.36
CA GLY A 102 -5.66 11.77 -26.74
C GLY A 102 -6.63 11.41 -25.63
N ASP A 103 -7.91 11.47 -25.97
CA ASP A 103 -9.06 11.22 -25.10
C ASP A 103 -9.34 9.71 -25.12
N ILE A 104 -8.65 8.99 -24.22
CA ILE A 104 -8.63 7.52 -24.25
C ILE A 104 -9.88 6.93 -23.61
N ASP A 105 -10.50 7.64 -22.67
CA ASP A 105 -11.74 7.21 -22.02
C ASP A 105 -13.00 7.73 -22.72
N GLY A 106 -12.86 8.56 -23.76
CA GLY A 106 -13.95 9.02 -24.60
C GLY A 106 -14.88 10.02 -23.91
N ASP A 107 -14.38 10.72 -22.88
CA ASP A 107 -15.17 11.68 -22.11
C ASP A 107 -15.26 13.07 -22.78
N GLY A 108 -14.60 13.23 -23.93
CA GLY A 108 -14.51 14.46 -24.70
C GLY A 108 -13.45 15.44 -24.20
N SER A 109 -12.56 15.02 -23.29
CA SER A 109 -11.76 15.93 -22.48
C SER A 109 -10.39 15.36 -22.05
N LEU A 110 -9.33 15.95 -22.60
CA LEU A 110 -7.92 15.69 -22.23
C LEU A 110 -7.51 16.09 -20.80
N LYS A 111 -8.48 16.53 -20.01
CA LYS A 111 -8.33 17.12 -18.69
C LYS A 111 -7.81 16.09 -17.69
N PHE A 112 -8.31 14.86 -17.77
CA PHE A 112 -8.01 13.78 -16.82
C PHE A 112 -7.25 12.61 -17.44
N ASP A 113 -6.79 12.74 -18.69
CA ASP A 113 -5.94 11.77 -19.39
C ASP A 113 -4.50 11.73 -18.86
N TRP A 114 -4.36 11.47 -17.56
CA TRP A 114 -3.09 11.38 -16.85
C TRP A 114 -2.98 10.05 -16.15
N VAL A 115 -1.79 9.44 -16.24
CA VAL A 115 -1.45 8.22 -15.51
C VAL A 115 -0.31 8.51 -14.56
N LEU A 116 -0.47 8.04 -13.33
CA LEU A 116 0.57 8.04 -12.31
C LEU A 116 1.15 6.64 -12.19
N VAL A 117 2.46 6.54 -12.10
CA VAL A 117 3.17 5.29 -11.81
C VAL A 117 4.11 5.49 -10.64
N LEU A 118 4.18 4.50 -9.76
CA LEU A 118 5.07 4.55 -8.60
C LEU A 118 6.53 4.54 -9.08
N ALA A 119 7.33 5.47 -8.57
CA ALA A 119 8.71 5.69 -9.00
C ALA A 119 9.67 4.61 -8.51
N THR A 120 9.42 4.05 -7.33
CA THR A 120 10.24 3.02 -6.68
C THR A 120 9.37 2.04 -5.91
N GLY A 121 9.87 0.83 -5.67
CA GLY A 121 9.12 -0.21 -4.97
C GLY A 121 8.17 -0.97 -5.88
N LYS A 122 6.97 -1.27 -5.39
CA LYS A 122 6.01 -2.12 -6.10
C LYS A 122 5.27 -1.36 -7.17
N LYS A 123 5.21 -1.97 -8.35
CA LYS A 123 4.57 -1.38 -9.50
C LYS A 123 3.09 -1.14 -9.21
N ALA A 124 2.72 0.14 -9.22
CA ALA A 124 1.36 0.60 -9.07
C ALA A 124 1.13 1.71 -10.09
N ALA A 125 0.05 1.59 -10.86
CA ALA A 125 -0.33 2.53 -11.88
C ALA A 125 -1.81 2.88 -11.72
N TYR A 126 -2.13 4.16 -11.84
CA TYR A 126 -3.51 4.66 -11.68
C TYR A 126 -3.80 5.73 -12.71
N LYS A 127 -5.02 5.75 -13.24
CA LYS A 127 -5.50 6.81 -14.10
C LYS A 127 -6.21 7.86 -13.27
N LEU A 128 -5.96 9.14 -13.54
CA LEU A 128 -6.74 10.22 -12.96
C LEU A 128 -8.14 10.20 -13.59
N VAL A 129 -9.20 10.17 -12.77
CA VAL A 129 -10.59 10.11 -13.28
C VAL A 129 -11.39 11.36 -12.94
N GLY A 130 -10.93 12.17 -11.98
CA GLY A 130 -11.65 13.38 -11.63
C GLY A 130 -11.15 14.06 -10.37
N VAL A 131 -12.03 14.89 -9.80
CA VAL A 131 -11.84 15.62 -8.55
C VAL A 131 -13.12 15.45 -7.74
N ARG A 132 -13.01 15.06 -6.47
CA ARG A 132 -14.13 14.93 -5.54
C ARG A 132 -14.61 16.31 -5.07
N ASP A 133 -15.79 16.36 -4.45
CA ASP A 133 -16.38 17.60 -3.91
C ASP A 133 -15.49 18.30 -2.87
N ASN A 134 -14.66 17.53 -2.16
CA ASN A 134 -13.68 18.07 -1.20
C ASN A 134 -12.38 18.58 -1.87
N GLY A 135 -12.33 18.64 -3.19
CA GLY A 135 -11.18 19.08 -3.97
C GLY A 135 -10.10 18.02 -4.17
N THR A 136 -10.18 16.83 -3.55
CA THR A 136 -9.15 15.78 -3.71
C THR A 136 -9.23 15.10 -5.07
N PHE A 137 -8.09 14.71 -5.63
CA PHE A 137 -8.07 13.94 -6.88
C PHE A 137 -8.67 12.56 -6.68
N GLN A 138 -9.47 12.14 -7.66
CA GLN A 138 -10.02 10.80 -7.74
C GLN A 138 -9.23 10.02 -8.79
N TYR A 139 -8.81 8.82 -8.42
CA TYR A 139 -8.09 7.90 -9.29
C TYR A 139 -8.94 6.67 -9.57
N SER A 140 -8.66 6.00 -10.69
CA SER A 140 -9.22 4.68 -11.00
C SER A 140 -8.79 3.64 -9.98
N ASP A 141 -9.36 2.45 -10.06
CA ASP A 141 -8.72 1.26 -9.50
C ASP A 141 -7.32 1.06 -10.13
N LYS A 142 -6.50 0.26 -9.46
CA LYS A 142 -5.15 -0.04 -9.92
C LYS A 142 -5.20 -0.66 -11.32
N LEU A 143 -4.43 -0.09 -12.25
CA LEU A 143 -4.31 -0.61 -13.60
C LEU A 143 -3.53 -1.93 -13.59
N ASN A 144 -4.04 -2.91 -14.31
CA ASN A 144 -3.49 -4.25 -14.47
C ASN A 144 -2.40 -4.28 -15.56
N ILE A 145 -1.35 -3.49 -15.36
CA ILE A 145 -0.21 -3.38 -16.26
C ILE A 145 1.09 -3.63 -15.51
N ASP A 146 2.09 -4.11 -16.24
CA ASP A 146 3.48 -4.01 -15.85
C ASP A 146 4.10 -2.74 -16.45
N TYR A 147 5.11 -2.18 -15.78
CA TYR A 147 5.90 -1.10 -16.34
C TYR A 147 7.34 -1.10 -15.84
N LYS A 148 8.21 -0.43 -16.60
CA LYS A 148 9.56 -0.06 -16.15
C LYS A 148 9.87 1.37 -16.54
N ILE A 149 10.57 2.06 -15.65
CA ILE A 149 11.03 3.43 -15.89
C ILE A 149 12.44 3.34 -16.47
N VAL A 150 12.61 3.78 -17.72
CA VAL A 150 13.88 3.78 -18.43
C VAL A 150 14.23 5.20 -18.80
N GLY A 151 15.14 5.80 -18.03
CA GLY A 151 15.54 7.19 -18.18
C GLY A 151 14.34 8.12 -18.15
N ASN A 152 13.91 8.56 -19.35
CA ASN A 152 12.85 9.52 -19.49
C ASN A 152 11.45 8.97 -19.82
N THR A 153 11.33 7.65 -19.88
CA THR A 153 10.14 7.00 -20.42
C THR A 153 9.61 5.96 -19.45
N VAL A 154 8.29 5.85 -19.34
CA VAL A 154 7.60 4.70 -18.76
C VAL A 154 7.27 3.73 -19.88
N GLN A 155 7.93 2.58 -19.91
CA GLN A 155 7.58 1.50 -20.84
C GLN A 155 6.55 0.62 -20.15
N THR A 156 5.42 0.35 -20.81
CA THR A 156 4.35 -0.50 -20.27
C THR A 156 4.30 -1.84 -20.99
N GLY A 157 3.71 -2.84 -20.34
CA GLY A 157 3.57 -4.19 -20.86
C GLY A 157 2.52 -4.95 -20.06
N ALA A 158 2.11 -6.12 -20.56
CA ALA A 158 1.23 -6.99 -19.80
C ALA A 158 1.89 -7.40 -18.48
N VAL A 159 1.10 -7.73 -17.46
CA VAL A 159 1.63 -8.21 -16.17
C VAL A 159 2.65 -9.33 -16.38
N GLY A 160 3.83 -9.20 -15.75
CA GLY A 160 4.95 -10.15 -15.85
C GLY A 160 5.95 -9.85 -16.98
N THR A 161 5.68 -8.87 -17.86
CA THR A 161 6.58 -8.53 -18.99
C THR A 161 7.99 -8.09 -18.55
N PHE A 162 8.12 -7.45 -17.38
CA PHE A 162 9.37 -6.84 -16.93
C PHE A 162 9.94 -7.45 -15.64
N ASP A 163 9.49 -8.65 -15.25
CA ASP A 163 10.10 -9.41 -14.16
C ASP A 163 11.40 -10.06 -14.62
N GLY A 164 12.50 -9.32 -14.46
CA GLY A 164 13.83 -9.75 -14.88
C GLY A 164 14.95 -9.04 -14.15
N SER A 165 15.21 -9.41 -12.90
CA SER A 165 16.56 -9.39 -12.29
C SER A 165 16.65 -10.29 -11.05
N ALA A 166 16.95 -11.56 -11.32
CA ALA A 166 17.76 -12.53 -10.57
C ALA A 166 17.03 -13.85 -10.30
N ASN A 167 17.49 -14.90 -10.98
CA ASN A 167 17.18 -16.30 -10.73
C ASN A 167 17.26 -16.64 -9.23
N VAL A 168 16.11 -16.75 -8.58
CA VAL A 168 15.93 -17.73 -7.51
C VAL A 168 15.21 -18.91 -8.18
N PRO A 169 15.78 -20.11 -8.19
CA PRO A 169 15.10 -21.26 -8.76
C PRO A 169 13.85 -21.54 -7.93
N ASP A 170 12.71 -21.11 -8.45
CA ASP A 170 11.41 -21.50 -7.94
C ASP A 170 11.22 -22.98 -8.26
N THR A 171 11.41 -23.82 -7.25
CA THR A 171 11.13 -25.25 -7.36
C THR A 171 10.02 -25.57 -6.38
N ASN A 172 8.89 -25.94 -6.97
CA ASN A 172 7.67 -26.50 -6.40
C ASN A 172 6.65 -25.48 -5.85
N ASP A 173 5.96 -24.81 -6.77
CA ASP A 173 4.54 -24.53 -6.59
C ASP A 173 3.74 -25.18 -7.74
N SER A 174 3.40 -26.45 -7.56
CA SER A 174 2.36 -27.11 -8.36
C SER A 174 1.02 -26.88 -7.65
N GLY A 175 0.54 -25.64 -7.69
CA GLY A 175 -0.80 -25.24 -7.30
C GLY A 175 -1.63 -24.98 -8.54
N ILE A 176 -2.62 -25.86 -8.78
CA ILE A 176 -3.52 -25.85 -9.92
C ILE A 176 -4.32 -24.54 -9.95
N ASP A 177 -4.14 -23.74 -11.00
CA ASP A 177 -5.04 -22.65 -11.41
C ASP A 177 -6.40 -23.23 -11.77
N ASN A 178 -7.32 -23.23 -10.81
CA ASN A 178 -8.74 -23.32 -11.12
C ASN A 178 -9.33 -21.91 -11.09
N ASN A 179 -9.53 -21.43 -12.31
CA ASN A 179 -10.39 -20.32 -12.70
C ASN A 179 -11.74 -20.40 -11.96
N GLN A 180 -11.87 -19.65 -10.87
CA GLN A 180 -13.15 -19.32 -10.26
C GLN A 180 -13.12 -17.82 -9.95
N SER A 181 -13.69 -17.05 -10.87
CA SER A 181 -14.16 -15.69 -10.63
C SER A 181 -15.20 -15.76 -9.51
N THR A 182 -14.75 -15.55 -8.29
CA THR A 182 -15.56 -15.02 -7.20
C THR A 182 -15.12 -13.57 -7.00
N ASP A 183 -16.07 -12.67 -6.79
CA ASP A 183 -15.83 -11.29 -6.38
C ASP A 183 -15.03 -11.25 -5.07
N ASN A 184 -13.73 -11.52 -5.13
CA ASN A 184 -12.86 -11.40 -4.00
C ASN A 184 -12.68 -9.90 -3.78
N SER A 185 -13.44 -9.35 -2.83
CA SER A 185 -13.14 -8.03 -2.32
C SER A 185 -11.68 -8.06 -1.84
N CYS A 186 -10.87 -7.19 -2.43
CA CYS A 186 -9.47 -7.04 -2.09
C CYS A 186 -9.29 -5.63 -1.53
N THR A 187 -8.41 -5.45 -0.56
CA THR A 187 -8.09 -4.15 0.02
C THR A 187 -6.62 -4.05 0.34
N SER A 188 -6.04 -2.87 0.23
CA SER A 188 -4.64 -2.65 0.64
C SER A 188 -4.52 -2.75 2.17
N LEU A 189 -3.51 -3.47 2.67
CA LEU A 189 -3.13 -3.39 4.08
C LEU A 189 -2.70 -1.95 4.41
N PRO A 190 -3.42 -1.24 5.29
CA PRO A 190 -3.05 0.12 5.67
C PRO A 190 -1.74 0.13 6.47
N GLN A 191 -0.99 1.22 6.32
CA GLN A 191 0.21 1.49 7.12
C GLN A 191 -0.13 2.49 8.21
N GLU A 192 0.40 2.28 9.41
CA GLU A 192 0.25 3.22 10.51
C GLU A 192 0.91 4.58 10.15
N PRO A 193 0.16 5.70 10.18
CA PRO A 193 0.71 7.02 9.91
C PRO A 193 1.72 7.42 11.00
N VAL A 194 2.74 8.19 10.61
CA VAL A 194 3.70 8.76 11.55
C VAL A 194 2.99 9.66 12.56
N GLY A 195 3.31 9.49 13.83
CA GLY A 195 2.66 10.18 14.95
C GLY A 195 1.48 9.43 15.54
N GLN A 196 0.94 8.41 14.85
CA GLN A 196 -0.14 7.58 15.40
C GLN A 196 0.27 6.97 16.73
N ARG A 197 -0.64 7.04 17.70
CA ARG A 197 -0.45 6.46 19.02
C ARG A 197 -1.63 5.58 19.40
N SER A 198 -1.36 4.31 19.66
CA SER A 198 -2.35 3.37 20.21
C SER A 198 -1.99 2.95 21.64
N ILE A 199 -3.02 2.76 22.47
CA ILE A 199 -2.87 2.19 23.81
C ILE A 199 -3.58 0.83 23.79
N LEU A 200 -2.80 -0.23 24.02
CA LEU A 200 -3.26 -1.61 24.01
C LEU A 200 -3.22 -2.20 25.41
N ARG A 201 -4.30 -2.85 25.85
CA ARG A 201 -4.28 -3.73 27.03
C ARG A 201 -3.83 -5.11 26.62
N VAL A 202 -2.66 -5.53 27.11
CA VAL A 202 -2.15 -6.88 26.90
C VAL A 202 -2.49 -7.74 28.10
N THR A 203 -3.36 -8.73 27.93
CA THR A 203 -3.72 -9.70 28.99
C THR A 203 -3.06 -11.04 28.72
N LYS A 204 -2.27 -11.54 29.67
CA LYS A 204 -1.65 -12.88 29.62
C LYS A 204 -2.38 -13.83 30.56
N TYR A 205 -2.61 -15.05 30.09
CA TYR A 205 -3.37 -16.08 30.81
C TYR A 205 -2.44 -17.20 31.27
N TYR A 206 -2.66 -17.67 32.51
CA TYR A 206 -1.89 -18.72 33.18
C TYR A 206 -2.89 -19.65 33.87
N GLY A 207 -3.49 -20.56 33.08
CA GLY A 207 -4.59 -21.41 33.55
C GLY A 207 -5.79 -20.58 33.98
N THR A 208 -6.16 -20.66 35.26
CA THR A 208 -7.31 -19.93 35.83
C THR A 208 -6.99 -18.49 36.25
N SER A 209 -5.74 -18.03 36.09
CA SER A 209 -5.33 -16.67 36.45
C SER A 209 -4.94 -15.86 35.21
N SER A 210 -5.07 -14.54 35.28
CA SER A 210 -4.63 -13.63 34.24
C SER A 210 -3.95 -12.39 34.83
N ARG A 211 -3.10 -11.75 34.03
CA ARG A 211 -2.47 -10.46 34.34
C ARG A 211 -2.54 -9.56 33.13
N TYR A 212 -2.80 -8.28 33.33
CA TYR A 212 -2.80 -7.31 32.24
C TYR A 212 -1.77 -6.21 32.46
N THR A 213 -1.30 -5.65 31.34
CA THR A 213 -0.44 -4.47 31.28
C THR A 213 -0.93 -3.60 30.13
N ASP A 214 -1.02 -2.30 30.35
CA ASP A 214 -1.32 -1.36 29.28
C ASP A 214 0.00 -0.93 28.61
N VAL A 215 0.03 -0.97 27.28
CA VAL A 215 1.21 -0.72 26.44
C VAL A 215 0.88 0.45 25.52
N THR A 216 1.77 1.44 25.49
CA THR A 216 1.69 2.51 24.48
C THR A 216 2.52 2.12 23.27
N HIS A 217 1.89 2.14 22.11
CA HIS A 217 2.53 1.95 20.82
C HIS A 217 2.49 3.30 20.07
N THR A 218 3.66 3.85 19.73
CA THR A 218 3.77 5.07 18.92
C THR A 218 4.56 4.81 17.65
N MET A 219 3.98 5.21 16.52
CA MET A 219 4.62 5.19 15.21
C MET A 219 5.51 6.43 15.06
N VAL A 220 6.84 6.26 15.11
CA VAL A 220 7.80 7.39 15.18
C VAL A 220 8.30 7.81 13.80
N SER A 221 8.49 6.87 12.89
CA SER A 221 8.88 7.17 11.51
C SER A 221 8.51 6.03 10.58
N ALA A 222 7.94 6.35 9.42
CA ALA A 222 7.73 5.43 8.30
C ALA A 222 8.69 5.77 7.17
N SER A 223 9.30 4.77 6.57
CA SER A 223 9.94 4.85 5.26
C SER A 223 9.55 3.65 4.41
N PRO A 224 9.80 3.66 3.09
CA PRO A 224 9.53 2.51 2.23
C PRO A 224 10.24 1.22 2.66
N THR A 225 11.30 1.32 3.45
CA THR A 225 12.16 0.20 3.85
C THR A 225 12.44 0.15 5.36
N SER A 226 11.66 0.84 6.18
CA SER A 226 11.78 0.77 7.64
C SER A 226 10.58 1.41 8.32
N THR A 227 10.26 0.95 9.51
CA THR A 227 9.26 1.59 10.37
C THR A 227 9.73 1.52 11.80
N THR A 228 9.98 2.68 12.38
CA THR A 228 10.38 2.82 13.77
C THR A 228 9.12 2.89 14.61
N ILE A 229 8.83 1.79 15.26
CA ILE A 229 7.82 1.70 16.32
C ILE A 229 8.53 1.88 17.65
N THR A 230 7.96 2.68 18.56
CA THR A 230 8.34 2.65 19.98
C THR A 230 7.19 2.10 20.79
N GLU A 231 7.43 0.96 21.43
CA GLU A 231 6.51 0.35 22.39
C GLU A 231 7.03 0.62 23.80
N GLY A 232 6.19 1.18 24.67
CA GLY A 232 6.50 1.43 26.07
C GLY A 232 5.63 0.59 26.99
N HIS A 233 6.26 -0.24 27.83
CA HIS A 233 5.59 -1.04 28.86
C HIS A 233 5.65 -0.33 30.21
N GLN A 234 4.50 -0.15 30.86
CA GLN A 234 4.45 0.31 32.24
C GLN A 234 3.78 -0.77 33.09
N SER A 235 4.57 -1.65 33.71
CA SER A 235 4.04 -2.64 34.66
C SER A 235 3.91 -2.03 36.05
N SER A 236 2.74 -2.14 36.67
CA SER A 236 2.55 -1.78 38.08
C SER A 236 3.40 -2.71 38.96
N GLY A 237 4.53 -2.21 39.48
CA GLY A 237 5.33 -2.91 40.48
C GLY A 237 6.84 -2.89 40.28
N ASN A 238 7.35 -2.49 39.10
CA ASN A 238 8.77 -2.16 38.85
C ASN A 238 8.85 -1.35 37.55
N ASP A 239 9.55 -0.21 37.55
CA ASP A 239 9.74 0.70 36.40
C ASP A 239 10.65 0.09 35.31
N LYS A 240 10.28 -1.08 34.77
CA LYS A 240 10.94 -1.62 33.58
C LYS A 240 10.32 -0.98 32.34
N ILE A 241 11.00 0.02 31.79
CA ILE A 241 10.71 0.54 30.46
C ILE A 241 11.51 -0.32 29.48
N GLU A 242 10.80 -1.20 28.78
CA GLU A 242 11.31 -1.83 27.57
C GLU A 242 10.91 -0.93 26.40
N SER A 243 11.90 -0.59 25.57
CA SER A 243 11.65 0.09 24.29
C SER A 243 12.07 -0.85 23.18
N PHE A 244 11.17 -1.08 22.25
CA PHE A 244 11.44 -1.85 21.05
C PHE A 244 11.59 -0.91 19.87
N THR A 245 12.51 -1.22 18.97
CA THR A 245 12.57 -0.61 17.65
C THR A 245 12.48 -1.73 16.63
N SER A 246 11.43 -1.71 15.81
CA SER A 246 11.34 -2.62 14.68
C SER A 246 11.97 -1.97 13.44
N PHE A 247 12.46 -2.79 12.52
CA PHE A 247 12.86 -2.39 11.18
C PHE A 247 12.32 -3.46 10.23
N PHE A 248 12.02 -3.14 8.98
CA PHE A 248 11.62 -4.17 8.04
C PHE A 248 12.27 -3.98 6.69
N THR A 249 12.50 -5.07 5.98
CA THR A 249 12.86 -5.03 4.55
C THR A 249 11.71 -5.63 3.77
N ILE A 250 11.25 -4.94 2.72
CA ILE A 250 10.28 -5.51 1.79
C ILE A 250 11.04 -6.33 0.75
N ASN A 251 10.72 -7.61 0.65
CA ASN A 251 11.26 -8.50 -0.38
C ASN A 251 10.12 -9.27 -1.05
N GLY A 252 9.82 -8.93 -2.31
CA GLY A 252 8.64 -9.45 -3.01
C GLY A 252 7.35 -9.12 -2.26
N ASN A 253 6.51 -10.13 -1.98
CA ASN A 253 5.21 -9.98 -1.32
C ASN A 253 5.26 -10.08 0.22
N TYR A 254 6.45 -9.96 0.81
CA TYR A 254 6.63 -10.07 2.25
C TYR A 254 7.41 -8.88 2.83
N LYS A 255 7.12 -8.52 4.08
CA LYS A 255 8.00 -7.71 4.94
C LYS A 255 8.71 -8.62 5.92
N ASP A 256 10.03 -8.64 5.85
CA ASP A 256 10.90 -9.26 6.84
C ASP A 256 11.16 -8.25 7.96
N ILE A 257 10.55 -8.48 9.11
CA ILE A 257 10.64 -7.61 10.28
C ILE A 257 11.82 -8.07 11.11
N SER A 258 12.77 -7.18 11.34
CA SER A 258 13.81 -7.28 12.36
C SER A 258 13.44 -6.41 13.56
N LYS A 259 13.96 -6.75 14.74
CA LYS A 259 13.61 -6.06 15.98
C LYS A 259 14.85 -5.87 16.85
N ASP A 260 15.05 -4.65 17.33
CA ASP A 260 15.97 -4.32 18.41
C ASP A 260 15.17 -4.16 19.71
N VAL A 261 15.56 -4.92 20.73
CA VAL A 261 15.02 -4.83 22.09
C VAL A 261 16.04 -4.08 22.93
N SER A 262 15.70 -2.88 23.41
CA SER A 262 16.51 -2.17 24.40
C SER A 262 15.85 -2.28 25.76
N GLU A 263 16.50 -3.01 26.67
CA GLU A 263 16.07 -3.12 28.07
C GLU A 263 16.88 -2.18 28.94
N ARG A 264 16.21 -1.34 29.72
CA ARG A 264 16.84 -0.50 30.73
C ARG A 264 16.58 -1.05 32.13
N THR A 265 17.54 -1.81 32.66
CA THR A 265 17.61 -2.14 34.10
C THR A 265 18.75 -1.33 34.72
N GLY A 266 18.44 -0.15 35.29
CA GLY A 266 19.45 0.75 35.87
C GLY A 266 20.10 1.72 34.87
N LEU A 267 21.41 1.94 34.98
CA LEU A 267 22.13 2.97 34.22
C LEU A 267 22.65 2.53 32.84
N SER A 268 22.70 1.23 32.54
CA SER A 268 23.24 0.73 31.27
C SER A 268 22.16 0.01 30.45
N PRO A 269 21.75 0.55 29.28
CA PRO A 269 20.84 -0.15 28.39
C PRO A 269 21.54 -1.37 27.76
N LYS A 270 20.84 -2.49 27.67
CA LYS A 270 21.27 -3.67 26.90
C LYS A 270 20.39 -3.77 25.66
N THR A 271 21.00 -3.79 24.47
CA THR A 271 20.30 -3.97 23.20
C THR A 271 20.50 -5.39 22.67
N THR A 272 19.42 -6.05 22.26
CA THR A 272 19.43 -7.37 21.60
C THR A 272 18.73 -7.27 20.26
N THR A 273 19.40 -7.66 19.18
CA THR A 273 18.89 -7.63 17.80
C THR A 273 18.40 -9.01 17.35
N TYR A 274 17.26 -9.03 16.66
CA TYR A 274 16.63 -10.23 16.07
C TYR A 274 16.42 -10.01 14.57
N THR A 275 16.98 -10.89 13.73
CA THR A 275 16.99 -10.71 12.26
C THR A 275 16.83 -12.04 11.50
N PRO A 276 15.76 -12.21 10.70
CA PRO A 276 14.44 -11.59 10.90
C PRO A 276 13.84 -12.07 12.23
N TYR A 277 13.14 -11.19 12.92
CA TYR A 277 12.28 -11.56 14.04
C TYR A 277 10.98 -12.22 13.55
N TRP A 278 10.44 -11.70 12.45
CA TRP A 278 9.11 -12.08 11.98
C TRP A 278 8.97 -11.79 10.47
N ARG A 279 7.99 -12.43 9.83
CA ARG A 279 7.61 -12.15 8.44
C ARG A 279 6.11 -11.97 8.35
N GLU A 280 5.69 -10.99 7.56
CA GLU A 280 4.29 -10.66 7.33
C GLU A 280 4.05 -10.44 5.83
N PRO A 281 2.87 -10.81 5.31
CA PRO A 281 2.48 -10.40 3.97
C PRO A 281 2.40 -8.87 3.88
N VAL A 282 2.64 -8.33 2.70
CA VAL A 282 2.47 -6.91 2.39
C VAL A 282 1.54 -6.75 1.19
N ASN A 283 0.92 -5.56 1.09
CA ASN A 283 0.04 -5.08 0.02
C ASN A 283 -1.45 -5.39 0.21
N GLU A 284 -2.15 -5.38 -0.93
CA GLU A 284 -3.47 -5.89 -1.16
C GLU A 284 -3.66 -7.30 -0.63
N VAL A 285 -4.68 -7.44 0.20
CA VAL A 285 -5.16 -8.68 0.80
C VAL A 285 -6.58 -8.92 0.31
N CYS A 286 -6.85 -10.13 -0.15
CA CYS A 286 -8.16 -10.56 -0.58
C CYS A 286 -8.74 -11.55 0.43
N GLU A 287 -10.06 -11.60 0.59
CA GLU A 287 -10.68 -12.62 1.44
C GLU A 287 -10.23 -14.04 1.05
N ASN A 288 -9.99 -14.89 2.05
CA ASN A 288 -9.47 -16.25 1.92
C ASN A 288 -8.06 -16.39 1.34
N GLN A 289 -7.37 -15.29 1.03
CA GLN A 289 -5.97 -15.35 0.61
C GLN A 289 -5.11 -15.93 1.73
N THR A 290 -4.21 -16.85 1.36
CA THR A 290 -3.34 -17.57 2.30
C THR A 290 -1.89 -17.46 1.86
N TRP A 291 -0.97 -17.27 2.82
CA TRP A 291 0.47 -17.30 2.61
C TRP A 291 1.11 -18.30 3.55
N ASN A 292 2.10 -19.04 3.05
CA ASN A 292 2.87 -19.98 3.83
C ASN A 292 4.35 -19.63 3.70
N PHE A 293 5.05 -19.46 4.82
CA PHE A 293 6.48 -19.19 4.79
C PHE A 293 7.18 -19.70 6.05
N ALA A 294 8.47 -20.02 5.90
CA ALA A 294 9.36 -20.30 7.03
C ALA A 294 10.07 -19.01 7.46
N VAL A 295 10.14 -18.78 8.77
CA VAL A 295 10.90 -17.67 9.39
C VAL A 295 11.99 -18.25 10.25
N SER A 296 13.25 -17.94 9.93
CA SER A 296 14.41 -18.33 10.73
C SER A 296 14.85 -17.16 11.61
N MET A 297 14.41 -17.17 12.87
CA MET A 297 14.81 -16.16 13.84
C MET A 297 16.21 -16.44 14.36
N THR A 298 17.13 -15.49 14.15
CA THR A 298 18.48 -15.56 14.73
C THR A 298 18.59 -14.61 15.92
N GLN A 299 18.94 -15.16 17.08
CA GLN A 299 19.26 -14.42 18.30
C GLN A 299 20.69 -14.77 18.72
N SER A 300 21.60 -13.80 18.65
CA SER A 300 23.03 -14.02 18.89
C SER A 300 23.62 -15.13 17.99
N SER A 301 23.83 -16.35 18.50
CA SER A 301 24.37 -17.51 17.76
C SER A 301 23.38 -18.66 17.60
N GLN A 302 22.13 -18.52 18.05
CA GLN A 302 21.10 -19.53 17.90
C GLN A 302 20.10 -19.10 16.82
N THR A 303 19.77 -20.03 15.92
CA THR A 303 18.73 -19.87 14.91
C THR A 303 17.62 -20.86 15.18
N THR A 304 16.40 -20.37 15.30
CA THR A 304 15.17 -21.20 15.37
C THR A 304 14.34 -20.93 14.13
N THR A 305 13.78 -21.99 13.54
CA THR A 305 12.90 -21.87 12.37
C THR A 305 11.47 -22.18 12.79
N ASP A 306 10.54 -21.32 12.41
CA ASP A 306 9.11 -21.53 12.58
C ASP A 306 8.41 -21.47 11.21
N ASN A 307 7.39 -22.30 11.03
CA ASN A 307 6.54 -22.24 9.84
C ASN A 307 5.34 -21.38 10.19
N VAL A 308 5.08 -20.38 9.37
CA VAL A 308 4.00 -19.42 9.61
C VAL A 308 3.04 -19.45 8.44
N THR A 309 1.76 -19.63 8.75
CA THR A 309 0.65 -19.52 7.81
C THR A 309 -0.13 -18.27 8.13
N TYR A 310 -0.35 -17.39 7.15
CA TYR A 310 -1.29 -16.27 7.24
C TYR A 310 -2.51 -16.59 6.40
N LYS A 311 -3.69 -16.27 6.91
CA LYS A 311 -4.94 -16.37 6.16
C LYS A 311 -5.81 -15.13 6.41
N VAL A 312 -6.32 -14.53 5.36
CA VAL A 312 -7.35 -13.49 5.46
C VAL A 312 -8.69 -14.17 5.71
N ILE A 313 -9.28 -13.92 6.86
CA ILE A 313 -10.58 -14.48 7.24
C ILE A 313 -11.72 -13.63 6.69
N ALA A 314 -11.64 -12.32 6.87
CA ALA A 314 -12.66 -11.38 6.43
C ALA A 314 -12.07 -9.99 6.17
N LEU A 315 -12.67 -9.26 5.24
CA LEU A 315 -12.43 -7.84 5.05
C LEU A 315 -13.63 -7.02 5.53
N ASN A 316 -13.36 -5.84 6.06
CA ASN A 316 -14.36 -4.91 6.59
C ASN A 316 -15.25 -5.52 7.70
N GLU A 317 -14.71 -6.47 8.48
CA GLU A 317 -15.42 -7.01 9.64
C GLU A 317 -15.52 -5.92 10.71
N SER A 318 -16.72 -5.68 11.24
CA SER A 318 -16.89 -4.74 12.33
C SER A 318 -16.40 -5.35 13.64
N LYS A 319 -15.42 -4.71 14.28
CA LYS A 319 -14.89 -5.10 15.59
C LYS A 319 -15.07 -3.99 16.60
N THR A 320 -15.78 -4.28 17.68
CA THR A 320 -15.96 -3.37 18.82
C THR A 320 -15.07 -3.77 19.99
N VAL A 321 -14.34 -2.80 20.54
CA VAL A 321 -13.46 -2.90 21.70
C VAL A 321 -13.64 -1.66 22.58
N ALA A 322 -12.96 -1.58 23.73
CA ALA A 322 -13.02 -0.41 24.60
C ALA A 322 -12.68 0.92 23.88
N GLY A 323 -11.74 0.90 22.93
CA GLY A 323 -11.32 2.06 22.16
C GLY A 323 -12.28 2.50 21.05
N GLY A 324 -13.35 1.76 20.76
CA GLY A 324 -14.34 2.11 19.73
C GLY A 324 -14.81 0.93 18.88
N THR A 325 -15.49 1.24 17.78
CA THR A 325 -15.90 0.26 16.76
C THR A 325 -15.21 0.58 15.45
N PHE A 326 -14.58 -0.43 14.85
CA PHE A 326 -13.71 -0.28 13.68
C PHE A 326 -14.15 -1.23 12.56
N SER A 327 -13.94 -0.81 11.32
CA SER A 327 -13.98 -1.72 10.17
C SER A 327 -12.59 -2.34 10.03
N THR A 328 -12.48 -3.67 10.06
CA THR A 328 -11.20 -4.34 10.23
C THR A 328 -10.88 -5.36 9.14
N ILE A 329 -9.60 -5.63 8.99
CA ILE A 329 -9.05 -6.78 8.28
C ILE A 329 -8.80 -7.86 9.33
N HIS A 330 -9.48 -8.99 9.21
CA HIS A 330 -9.32 -10.13 10.13
C HIS A 330 -8.34 -11.13 9.54
N LEU A 331 -7.22 -11.31 10.23
CA LEU A 331 -6.17 -12.25 9.87
C LEU A 331 -6.12 -13.39 10.88
N GLU A 332 -5.96 -14.60 10.39
CA GLU A 332 -5.52 -15.76 11.16
C GLU A 332 -4.05 -16.00 10.86
N VAL A 333 -3.26 -16.25 11.91
CA VAL A 333 -1.84 -16.60 11.79
C VAL A 333 -1.57 -17.84 12.62
N THR A 334 -1.09 -18.88 11.96
CA THR A 334 -0.78 -20.16 12.60
C THR A 334 0.71 -20.42 12.54
N THR A 335 1.29 -20.85 13.65
CA THR A 335 2.69 -21.31 13.74
C THR A 335 2.76 -22.75 14.24
N ASN A 336 3.97 -23.30 14.36
CA ASN A 336 4.14 -24.61 14.99
C ASN A 336 3.82 -24.61 16.50
N SER A 337 3.72 -23.43 17.13
CA SER A 337 3.66 -23.29 18.58
C SER A 337 2.44 -22.53 19.10
N TYR A 338 1.69 -21.85 18.24
CA TYR A 338 0.45 -21.14 18.60
C TYR A 338 -0.36 -20.78 17.35
N SER A 339 -1.62 -20.41 17.56
CA SER A 339 -2.42 -19.67 16.58
C SER A 339 -2.76 -18.28 17.13
N LYS A 340 -2.96 -17.32 16.25
CA LYS A 340 -3.47 -16.00 16.62
C LYS A 340 -4.49 -15.49 15.61
N HIS A 341 -5.50 -14.79 16.08
CA HIS A 341 -6.40 -13.98 15.29
C HIS A 341 -6.11 -12.50 15.54
N GLN A 342 -5.97 -11.72 14.48
CA GLN A 342 -5.66 -10.29 14.54
C GLN A 342 -6.73 -9.51 13.77
N TRP A 343 -7.25 -8.46 14.40
CA TRP A 343 -8.16 -7.50 13.78
C TRP A 343 -7.40 -6.18 13.66
N ILE A 344 -7.11 -5.78 12.43
CA ILE A 344 -6.36 -4.57 12.09
C ILE A 344 -7.35 -3.57 11.51
N ASP A 345 -7.34 -2.33 11.99
CA ASP A 345 -8.20 -1.28 11.44
C ASP A 345 -7.89 -1.05 9.96
N ALA A 346 -8.91 -1.15 9.11
CA ALA A 346 -8.78 -1.06 7.66
C ALA A 346 -8.39 0.35 7.18
N THR A 347 -8.53 1.36 8.03
CA THR A 347 -8.16 2.75 7.71
C THR A 347 -6.76 3.11 8.19
N SER A 348 -6.49 2.88 9.48
CA SER A 348 -5.27 3.36 10.16
C SER A 348 -4.16 2.32 10.27
N GLY A 349 -4.44 1.03 10.05
CA GLY A 349 -3.48 -0.05 10.26
C GLY A 349 -3.20 -0.35 11.73
N ALA A 350 -3.86 0.31 12.67
CA ALA A 350 -3.72 0.01 14.08
C ALA A 350 -4.26 -1.39 14.42
N LEU A 351 -3.58 -2.09 15.33
CA LEU A 351 -4.11 -3.31 15.92
C LEU A 351 -5.32 -2.97 16.82
N ILE A 352 -6.50 -3.48 16.47
CA ILE A 352 -7.74 -3.31 17.25
C ILE A 352 -7.87 -4.39 18.30
N PHE A 353 -7.67 -5.63 17.90
CA PHE A 353 -7.72 -6.77 18.79
C PHE A 353 -6.80 -7.89 18.32
N GLU A 354 -6.19 -8.61 19.25
CA GLU A 354 -5.46 -9.85 18.99
C GLU A 354 -5.86 -10.89 20.02
N GLU A 355 -6.10 -12.11 19.56
CA GLU A 355 -6.26 -13.28 20.41
C GLU A 355 -5.20 -14.31 20.02
N THR A 356 -4.40 -14.76 20.98
CA THR A 356 -3.37 -15.78 20.78
C THR A 356 -3.69 -17.00 21.62
N ARG A 357 -3.63 -18.19 21.02
CA ARG A 357 -3.94 -19.48 21.65
C ARG A 357 -2.77 -20.44 21.52
N ASN A 358 -2.62 -21.31 22.51
CA ASN A 358 -1.66 -22.42 22.44
C ASN A 358 -2.17 -23.50 21.47
N THR A 359 -1.34 -24.50 21.19
CA THR A 359 -1.70 -25.64 20.30
C THR A 359 -2.82 -26.53 20.86
N ASP A 360 -3.10 -26.45 22.16
CA ASP A 360 -4.23 -27.10 22.82
C ASP A 360 -5.51 -26.23 22.85
N ASP A 361 -5.52 -25.15 22.07
CA ASP A 361 -6.59 -24.15 21.97
C ASP A 361 -6.83 -23.33 23.25
N SER A 362 -6.00 -23.51 24.30
CA SER A 362 -6.08 -22.68 25.49
C SER A 362 -5.66 -21.24 25.19
N LEU A 363 -6.42 -20.28 25.72
CA LEU A 363 -6.14 -18.86 25.56
C LEU A 363 -4.80 -18.51 26.23
N LYS A 364 -3.86 -17.96 25.46
CA LYS A 364 -2.52 -17.59 25.91
C LYS A 364 -2.42 -16.10 26.22
N GLN A 365 -2.93 -15.28 25.31
CA GLN A 365 -2.83 -13.83 25.41
C GLN A 365 -3.94 -13.15 24.61
N THR A 366 -4.38 -11.97 25.06
CA THR A 366 -5.12 -11.02 24.23
C THR A 366 -4.42 -9.65 24.20
N LYS A 367 -4.64 -8.90 23.13
CA LYS A 367 -4.34 -7.47 23.06
C LYS A 367 -5.61 -6.75 22.65
N GLU A 368 -6.02 -5.73 23.39
CA GLU A 368 -7.24 -4.96 23.10
C GLU A 368 -6.92 -3.47 23.04
N LEU A 369 -7.38 -2.79 21.99
CA LEU A 369 -7.26 -1.34 21.88
C LEU A 369 -8.15 -0.63 22.91
N LEU A 370 -7.52 0.20 23.73
CA LEU A 370 -8.18 1.10 24.68
C LEU A 370 -8.35 2.52 24.12
N SER A 371 -7.43 2.98 23.28
CA SER A 371 -7.45 4.32 22.68
C SER A 371 -6.58 4.36 21.43
N LEU A 372 -7.03 5.10 20.41
CA LEU A 372 -6.27 5.46 19.22
C LEU A 372 -6.23 7.00 19.14
N GLN A 373 -5.06 7.57 18.92
CA GLN A 373 -4.78 9.02 18.90
C GLN A 373 -3.95 9.40 17.69
#